data_AF-A0A6A2XNL4-F1
#
_entry.id   AF-A0A6A2XNL4-F1
#
_cell.length_a   1.000
_cell.length_b   1.000
_cell.length_c   1.000
_cell.angle_alpha   90.00
_cell.angle_beta   90.00
_cell.angle_gamma   90.00
#
_symmetry.space_group_name_H-M   'P 1'
#
loop_
_entity.id
_entity.type
_entity.pdbx_description
1 polymer ?
#
loop_
_entity_poly.entity_id
_entity_poly.type
_entity_poly.pdbx_seq_one_letter_code
_entity_poly.pdbx_strand_id
1 'polypeptide(L)'
;MSGEEGGGDDAAASNNSATKPSAEELQAIGSLKDSKDSAIRSARSLLHNSSTHLRSFQDFLPQASSHYKSYEDAFFNKLKEGVMSAKEHPGAAVGITITAALFLMRGPRRFLFRNTLGRFQSVEAKFLRTEKNVKELSLSVDVMKKESSKLLERAALAEKDMKRGHKELMNAGGQFHRLAKSVYKVEAEAAVVAMLGPFGSLS
;
A
#
# COMPACT_ATOMS: atom_id res chain seq x y z
N MET A 1 -9.67 24.54 62.30
CA MET A 1 -9.49 25.99 62.47
C MET A 1 -8.17 26.33 61.77
N SER A 2 -8.24 27.18 60.74
CA SER A 2 -7.24 28.11 60.21
C SER A 2 -5.77 27.64 60.14
N GLY A 3 -5.12 27.59 58.98
CA GLY A 3 -4.81 28.71 58.07
C GLY A 3 -3.28 28.75 58.00
N GLU A 4 -2.66 28.45 56.86
CA GLU A 4 -2.22 29.36 55.80
C GLU A 4 -0.77 29.88 55.98
N GLU A 5 -0.04 29.82 54.85
CA GLU A 5 1.22 30.51 54.49
C GLU A 5 2.51 30.13 55.23
N GLY A 6 3.69 30.00 54.60
CA GLY A 6 4.12 30.34 53.24
C GLY A 6 5.64 30.60 53.27
N GLY A 7 6.35 30.21 52.18
CA GLY A 7 7.71 30.66 51.81
C GLY A 7 8.87 30.10 52.66
N GLY A 8 9.98 29.62 52.12
CA GLY A 8 10.53 29.71 50.78
C GLY A 8 12.06 29.86 50.88
N ASP A 9 12.77 28.91 50.27
CA ASP A 9 14.04 29.08 49.54
C ASP A 9 15.33 29.32 50.39
N ASP A 10 16.53 28.80 50.10
CA ASP A 10 17.09 27.89 49.08
C ASP A 10 18.59 27.69 49.40
N ALA A 11 19.26 26.83 48.60
CA ALA A 11 20.70 26.75 48.31
C ALA A 11 21.50 25.66 49.07
N ALA A 12 22.31 24.79 48.44
CA ALA A 12 22.74 24.70 47.05
C ALA A 12 23.37 23.32 46.79
N ALA A 13 22.96 22.66 45.71
CA ALA A 13 23.82 21.75 44.93
C ALA A 13 23.20 21.53 43.55
N SER A 14 23.01 22.61 42.78
CA SER A 14 22.67 22.52 41.36
C SER A 14 23.97 22.57 40.55
N ASN A 15 24.44 21.40 40.14
CA ASN A 15 25.53 21.27 39.16
C ASN A 15 25.00 21.71 37.80
N ASN A 16 25.07 23.01 37.52
CA ASN A 16 24.90 23.57 36.19
C ASN A 16 26.13 23.21 35.33
N SER A 17 26.19 21.98 34.81
CA SER A 17 26.97 21.72 33.61
C SER A 17 26.16 22.25 32.43
N ALA A 18 26.46 23.47 32.03
CA ALA A 18 26.00 24.04 30.77
C ALA A 18 26.58 23.22 29.60
N THR A 19 25.93 22.11 29.28
CA THR A 19 26.11 21.39 28.03
C THR A 19 25.49 22.26 26.96
N LYS A 20 26.33 22.98 26.22
CA LYS A 20 25.94 23.68 25.00
C LYS A 20 25.21 22.65 24.12
N PRO A 21 23.94 22.88 23.73
CA PRO A 21 23.26 21.95 22.84
C PRO A 21 24.09 21.90 21.56
N SER A 22 24.51 20.70 21.17
CA SER A 22 25.24 20.50 19.92
C SER A 22 24.37 21.03 18.77
N ALA A 23 25.01 21.55 17.71
CA ALA A 23 24.30 22.16 16.59
C ALA A 23 23.24 21.22 15.97
N GLU A 24 23.41 19.91 16.14
CA GLU A 24 22.49 18.86 15.72
C GLU A 24 21.21 18.80 16.57
N GLU A 25 21.29 19.06 17.88
CA GLU A 25 20.13 19.05 18.78
C GLU A 25 19.24 20.29 18.57
N LEU A 26 19.83 21.46 18.31
CA LEU A 26 19.06 22.66 17.95
C LEU A 26 18.36 22.52 16.58
N GLN A 27 18.99 21.84 15.62
CA GLN A 27 18.36 21.50 14.34
C GLN A 27 17.26 20.46 14.51
N ALA A 28 17.43 19.47 15.38
CA ALA A 28 16.40 18.50 15.71
C ALA A 28 15.20 19.14 16.43
N ILE A 29 15.45 20.07 17.36
CA ILE A 29 14.39 20.82 18.07
C ILE A 29 13.65 21.76 17.10
N GLY A 30 14.36 22.43 16.19
CA GLY A 30 13.76 23.26 15.13
C GLY A 30 12.87 22.43 14.21
N SER A 31 13.39 21.31 13.69
CA SER A 31 12.65 20.37 12.84
C SER A 31 11.42 19.78 13.53
N LEU A 32 11.52 19.44 14.82
CA LEU A 32 10.39 18.95 15.61
C LEU A 32 9.30 20.03 15.82
N LYS A 33 9.72 21.27 16.05
CA LYS A 33 8.80 22.41 16.20
C LYS A 33 8.08 22.72 14.89
N ASP A 34 8.80 22.69 13.77
CA ASP A 34 8.24 22.88 12.43
C ASP A 34 7.30 21.72 12.04
N SER A 35 7.64 20.49 12.45
CA SER A 35 6.78 19.31 12.29
C SER A 35 5.49 19.42 13.11
N LYS A 36 5.57 19.93 14.34
CA LYS A 36 4.40 20.16 15.19
C LYS A 36 3.50 21.27 14.65
N ASP A 37 4.08 22.38 14.23
CA ASP A 37 3.32 23.51 13.66
C ASP A 37 2.68 23.16 12.32
N SER A 38 3.35 22.33 11.50
CA SER A 38 2.77 21.80 10.26
C SER A 38 1.66 20.78 10.52
N ALA A 39 1.78 19.91 11.53
CA ALA A 39 0.71 18.99 11.92
C ALA A 39 -0.54 19.74 12.45
N ILE A 40 -0.35 20.79 13.25
CA ILE A 40 -1.44 21.64 13.75
C ILE A 40 -2.10 22.41 12.60
N ARG A 41 -1.33 22.94 11.66
CA ARG A 41 -1.85 23.63 10.46
C ARG A 41 -2.60 22.67 9.55
N SER A 42 -2.09 21.44 9.39
CA SER A 42 -2.74 20.36 8.63
C SER A 42 -4.06 19.96 9.26
N ALA A 43 -4.10 19.73 10.58
CA ALA A 43 -5.34 19.44 11.31
C ALA A 43 -6.38 20.56 11.17
N ARG A 44 -5.95 21.84 11.27
CA ARG A 44 -6.86 22.98 11.03
C ARG A 44 -7.33 23.07 9.58
N SER A 45 -6.49 22.76 8.61
CA SER A 45 -6.88 22.74 7.19
C SER A 45 -7.87 21.62 6.88
N LEU A 46 -7.72 20.43 7.49
CA LEU A 46 -8.69 19.33 7.38
C LEU A 46 -10.01 19.69 8.05
N LEU A 47 -9.98 20.32 9.22
CA LEU A 47 -11.19 20.79 9.91
C LEU A 47 -11.90 21.87 9.09
N HIS A 48 -11.15 22.81 8.51
CA HIS A 48 -11.68 23.88 7.69
C HIS A 48 -12.27 23.34 6.38
N ASN A 49 -11.56 22.42 5.71
CA ASN A 49 -12.00 21.74 4.51
C ASN A 49 -13.27 20.88 4.77
N SER A 50 -13.29 20.12 5.85
CA SER A 50 -14.47 19.36 6.30
C SER A 50 -15.66 20.27 6.63
N SER A 51 -15.41 21.41 7.31
CA SER A 51 -16.47 22.38 7.63
C SER A 51 -17.07 23.03 6.38
N THR A 52 -16.26 23.31 5.36
CA THR A 52 -16.76 23.86 4.09
C THR A 52 -17.59 22.84 3.31
N HIS A 53 -17.22 21.56 3.34
CA HIS A 53 -18.02 20.50 2.71
C HIS A 53 -19.32 20.21 3.48
N LEU A 54 -19.29 20.24 4.81
CA LEU A 54 -20.51 20.10 5.63
C LEU A 54 -21.44 21.31 5.49
N ARG A 55 -20.89 22.52 5.36
CA ARG A 55 -21.67 23.75 5.15
C ARG A 55 -22.29 23.79 3.75
N SER A 56 -21.54 23.40 2.73
CA SER A 56 -22.09 23.17 1.37
C SER A 56 -23.23 22.15 1.40
N PHE A 57 -23.08 21.03 2.12
CA PHE A 57 -24.17 20.08 2.31
C PHE A 57 -25.40 20.70 2.99
N GLN A 58 -25.19 21.54 4.02
CA GLN A 58 -26.29 22.27 4.67
C GLN A 58 -26.98 23.25 3.74
N ASP A 59 -26.27 23.84 2.77
CA ASP A 59 -26.84 24.75 1.77
C ASP A 59 -27.61 23.97 0.68
N PHE A 60 -27.20 22.73 0.37
CA PHE A 60 -27.92 21.83 -0.54
C PHE A 60 -29.12 21.12 0.09
N LEU A 61 -29.18 20.99 1.43
CA LEU A 61 -30.31 20.42 2.15
C LEU A 61 -31.64 21.13 1.84
N PRO A 62 -31.75 22.47 1.92
CA PRO A 62 -32.98 23.18 1.60
C PRO A 62 -33.36 23.04 0.12
N GLN A 63 -32.40 23.08 -0.81
CA GLN A 63 -32.66 22.92 -2.25
C GLN A 63 -33.10 21.49 -2.61
N ALA A 64 -32.43 20.48 -2.07
CA ALA A 64 -32.84 19.09 -2.24
C ALA A 64 -34.21 18.85 -1.59
N SER A 65 -34.50 19.47 -0.44
CA SER A 65 -35.79 19.36 0.22
C SER A 65 -36.93 20.01 -0.57
N SER A 66 -36.69 21.14 -1.25
CA SER A 66 -37.71 21.80 -2.07
C SER A 66 -38.04 21.00 -3.33
N HIS A 67 -37.02 20.44 -3.99
CA HIS A 67 -37.22 19.54 -5.12
C HIS A 67 -37.91 18.25 -4.68
N TYR A 68 -37.49 17.68 -3.54
CA TYR A 68 -38.12 16.49 -2.97
C TYR A 68 -39.59 16.72 -2.62
N LYS A 69 -39.94 17.86 -2.00
CA LYS A 69 -41.33 18.22 -1.69
C LYS A 69 -42.21 18.29 -2.93
N SER A 70 -41.72 18.86 -4.03
CA SER A 70 -42.49 18.91 -5.28
C SER A 70 -42.78 17.51 -5.85
N TYR A 71 -41.81 16.60 -5.77
CA TYR A 71 -42.02 15.20 -6.16
C TYR A 71 -42.93 14.44 -5.18
N GLU A 72 -42.82 14.69 -3.87
CA GLU A 72 -43.75 14.15 -2.88
C GLU A 72 -45.18 14.62 -3.16
N ASP A 73 -45.40 15.92 -3.35
CA ASP A 73 -46.73 16.46 -3.61
C ASP A 73 -47.33 15.91 -4.92
N ALA A 74 -46.52 15.78 -5.97
CA ALA A 74 -46.96 15.15 -7.23
C ALA A 74 -47.28 13.66 -7.04
N PHE A 75 -46.47 12.93 -6.27
CA PHE A 75 -46.68 11.52 -5.95
C PHE A 75 -47.96 11.33 -5.12
N PHE A 76 -48.14 12.11 -4.05
CA PHE A 76 -49.33 12.03 -3.20
C PHE A 76 -50.59 12.47 -3.95
N ASN A 77 -50.50 13.46 -4.84
CA ASN A 77 -51.63 13.83 -5.69
C ASN A 77 -51.99 12.72 -6.68
N LYS A 78 -51.00 12.06 -7.30
CA LYS A 78 -51.24 10.89 -8.17
C LYS A 78 -51.76 9.69 -7.40
N LEU A 79 -51.29 9.49 -6.17
CA LEU A 79 -51.78 8.45 -5.28
C LEU A 79 -53.23 8.73 -4.88
N LYS A 80 -53.57 9.99 -4.56
CA LYS A 80 -54.92 10.43 -4.21
C LYS A 80 -55.88 10.31 -5.40
N GLU A 81 -55.43 10.67 -6.60
CA GLU A 81 -56.14 10.49 -7.86
C GLU A 81 -56.36 9.00 -8.15
N GLY A 82 -55.34 8.16 -7.95
CA GLY A 82 -55.43 6.70 -8.08
C GLY A 82 -56.33 6.05 -7.02
N VAL A 83 -56.35 6.57 -5.79
CA VAL A 83 -57.28 6.13 -4.72
C VAL A 83 -58.71 6.55 -5.02
N MET A 84 -58.92 7.76 -5.55
CA MET A 84 -60.23 8.19 -6.03
C MET A 84 -60.70 7.36 -7.23
N SER A 85 -59.83 7.07 -8.19
CA SER A 85 -60.11 6.20 -9.34
C SER A 85 -60.33 4.74 -8.94
N ALA A 86 -59.63 4.25 -7.92
CA ALA A 86 -59.85 2.90 -7.37
C ALA A 86 -61.23 2.73 -6.70
N LYS A 87 -61.89 3.83 -6.33
CA LYS A 87 -63.29 3.80 -5.88
C LYS A 87 -64.25 3.33 -6.99
N GLU A 88 -63.86 3.49 -8.25
CA GLU A 88 -64.60 3.03 -9.44
C GLU A 88 -64.25 1.58 -9.83
N HIS A 89 -63.10 1.07 -9.36
CA HIS A 89 -62.61 -0.29 -9.62
C HIS A 89 -62.21 -1.01 -8.30
N PRO A 90 -63.12 -1.75 -7.65
CA PRO A 90 -62.92 -2.30 -6.31
C PRO A 90 -61.73 -3.26 -6.18
N GLY A 91 -61.30 -3.91 -7.27
CA GLY A 91 -60.10 -4.77 -7.27
C GLY A 91 -58.78 -4.02 -7.08
N ALA A 92 -58.67 -2.78 -7.59
CA ALA A 92 -57.46 -1.97 -7.45
C ALA A 92 -57.36 -1.32 -6.04
N ALA A 93 -58.50 -0.99 -5.43
CA ALA A 93 -58.57 -0.39 -4.10
C ALA A 93 -58.02 -1.33 -3.01
N VAL A 94 -58.28 -2.65 -3.13
CA VAL A 94 -57.77 -3.66 -2.20
C VAL A 94 -56.24 -3.71 -2.21
N GLY A 95 -55.61 -3.65 -3.38
CA GLY A 95 -54.14 -3.63 -3.48
C GLY A 95 -53.52 -2.39 -2.83
N ILE A 96 -54.09 -1.21 -3.08
CA ILE A 96 -53.57 0.06 -2.55
C ILE A 96 -53.72 0.11 -1.02
N THR A 97 -54.88 -0.32 -0.49
CA THR A 97 -55.14 -0.35 0.95
C THR A 97 -54.26 -1.34 1.70
N ILE A 98 -54.02 -2.54 1.14
CA ILE A 98 -53.10 -3.53 1.72
C ILE A 98 -51.67 -2.97 1.77
N THR A 99 -51.21 -2.34 0.70
CA THR A 99 -49.86 -1.78 0.63
C THR A 99 -49.69 -0.61 1.60
N ALA A 100 -50.68 0.29 1.68
CA ALA A 100 -50.70 1.39 2.64
C ALA A 100 -50.74 0.87 4.10
N ALA A 101 -51.52 -0.16 4.38
CA ALA A 101 -51.59 -0.80 5.70
C ALA A 101 -50.24 -1.44 6.10
N LEU A 102 -49.56 -2.11 5.16
CA LEU A 102 -48.23 -2.67 5.38
C LEU A 102 -47.19 -1.58 5.70
N PHE A 103 -47.27 -0.43 5.04
CA PHE A 103 -46.35 0.69 5.26
C PHE A 103 -46.61 1.43 6.58
N LEU A 104 -47.88 1.51 7.00
CA LEU A 104 -48.30 2.16 8.23
C LEU A 104 -47.98 1.30 9.48
N MET A 105 -47.95 -0.02 9.33
CA MET A 105 -47.58 -0.96 10.38
C MET A 105 -46.12 -0.77 10.83
N ARG A 106 -45.90 -0.75 12.15
CA ARG A 106 -44.60 -0.42 12.77
C ARG A 106 -43.52 -1.48 12.53
N GLY A 107 -43.92 -2.72 12.26
CA GLY A 107 -43.02 -3.86 12.01
C GLY A 107 -42.32 -3.81 10.64
N PRO A 108 -43.07 -3.80 9.51
CA PRO A 108 -42.50 -3.77 8.16
C PRO A 108 -41.59 -2.55 7.93
N ARG A 109 -41.97 -1.38 8.49
CA ARG A 109 -41.13 -0.18 8.46
C ARG A 109 -39.76 -0.42 9.12
N ARG A 110 -39.74 -0.99 10.33
CA ARG A 110 -38.50 -1.33 11.05
C ARG A 110 -37.69 -2.42 10.32
N PHE A 111 -38.37 -3.36 9.69
CA PHE A 111 -37.74 -4.42 8.89
C PHE A 111 -37.03 -3.86 7.66
N LEU A 112 -37.69 -2.97 6.90
CA LEU A 112 -37.09 -2.28 5.75
C LEU A 112 -35.85 -1.49 6.15
N PHE A 113 -35.93 -0.66 7.20
CA PHE A 113 -34.78 0.11 7.67
C PHE A 113 -33.62 -0.76 8.15
N ARG A 114 -33.90 -1.85 8.86
CA ARG A 114 -32.84 -2.73 9.36
C ARG A 114 -32.16 -3.53 8.25
N ASN A 115 -32.89 -3.86 7.19
CA ASN A 115 -32.37 -4.63 6.05
C ASN A 115 -31.64 -3.76 5.00
N THR A 116 -32.08 -2.51 4.77
CA THR A 116 -31.44 -1.62 3.79
C THR A 116 -30.24 -0.88 4.38
N LEU A 117 -30.33 -0.35 5.61
CA LEU A 117 -29.23 0.39 6.24
C LEU A 117 -28.06 -0.51 6.66
N GLY A 118 -28.33 -1.75 7.05
CA GLY A 118 -27.29 -2.73 7.39
C GLY A 118 -26.39 -3.12 6.21
N ARG A 119 -26.90 -3.04 4.96
CA ARG A 119 -26.08 -3.31 3.77
C ARG A 119 -25.05 -2.20 3.52
N PHE A 120 -25.33 -0.95 3.89
CA PHE A 120 -24.37 0.15 3.73
C PHE A 120 -23.17 0.02 4.69
N GLN A 121 -23.37 -0.45 5.93
CA GLN A 121 -22.26 -0.74 6.86
C GLN A 121 -21.29 -1.81 6.33
N SER A 122 -21.81 -2.77 5.54
CA SER A 122 -20.98 -3.81 4.92
C SER A 122 -20.09 -3.29 3.79
N VAL A 123 -20.41 -2.14 3.20
CA VAL A 123 -19.58 -1.51 2.16
C VAL A 123 -18.34 -0.88 2.79
N GLU A 124 -18.48 -0.19 3.92
CA GLU A 124 -17.34 0.38 4.66
C GLU A 124 -16.38 -0.72 5.14
N ALA A 125 -16.92 -1.82 5.68
CA ALA A 125 -16.11 -2.97 6.10
C ALA A 125 -15.37 -3.63 4.93
N LYS A 126 -16.00 -3.74 3.75
CA LYS A 126 -15.35 -4.24 2.53
C LYS A 126 -14.27 -3.28 2.03
N PHE A 127 -14.52 -1.97 2.08
CA PHE A 127 -13.54 -0.96 1.68
C PHE A 127 -12.29 -1.02 2.56
N LEU A 128 -12.45 -1.05 3.88
CA LEU A 128 -11.34 -1.17 4.83
C LEU A 128 -10.57 -2.48 4.65
N ARG A 129 -11.25 -3.58 4.34
CA ARG A 129 -10.60 -4.87 4.05
C ARG A 129 -9.79 -4.81 2.76
N THR A 130 -10.34 -4.22 1.70
CA THR A 130 -9.62 -4.04 0.44
C THR A 130 -8.43 -3.10 0.60
N GLU A 131 -8.57 -1.99 1.33
CA GLU A 131 -7.47 -1.06 1.58
C GLU A 131 -6.31 -1.71 2.34
N LYS A 132 -6.61 -2.52 3.37
CA LYS A 132 -5.60 -3.30 4.09
C LYS A 132 -4.89 -4.29 3.18
N ASN A 133 -5.64 -5.04 2.37
CA ASN A 133 -5.07 -6.01 1.43
C ASN A 133 -4.18 -5.34 0.37
N VAL A 134 -4.59 -4.16 -0.14
CA VAL A 134 -3.79 -3.39 -1.11
C VAL A 134 -2.49 -2.89 -0.46
N LYS A 135 -2.55 -2.41 0.79
CA LYS A 135 -1.35 -1.99 1.54
C LYS A 135 -0.41 -3.16 1.80
N GLU A 136 -0.93 -4.30 2.26
CA GLU A 136 -0.14 -5.52 2.48
C GLU A 136 0.53 -6.00 1.18
N LEU A 137 -0.23 -6.02 0.08
CA LEU A 137 0.30 -6.39 -1.23
C LEU A 137 1.39 -5.42 -1.70
N SER A 138 1.21 -4.11 -1.50
CA SER A 138 2.22 -3.12 -1.88
C SER A 138 3.55 -3.33 -1.15
N LEU A 139 3.50 -3.63 0.15
CA LEU A 139 4.69 -3.93 0.96
C LEU A 139 5.36 -5.23 0.49
N SER A 140 4.58 -6.26 0.20
CA SER A 140 5.08 -7.55 -0.29
C SER A 140 5.77 -7.41 -1.65
N VAL A 141 5.19 -6.65 -2.58
CA VAL A 141 5.78 -6.37 -3.89
C VAL A 141 7.08 -5.58 -3.76
N ASP A 142 7.16 -4.63 -2.84
CA ASP A 142 8.39 -3.86 -2.60
C ASP A 142 9.52 -4.73 -2.04
N VAL A 143 9.21 -5.65 -1.11
CA VAL A 143 10.19 -6.63 -0.60
C VAL A 143 10.64 -7.54 -1.73
N MET A 144 9.70 -8.12 -2.47
CA MET A 144 10.00 -9.02 -3.59
C MET A 144 10.87 -8.31 -4.64
N LYS A 145 10.58 -7.07 -5.00
CA LYS A 145 11.38 -6.28 -5.95
C LYS A 145 12.82 -6.10 -5.48
N LYS A 146 13.02 -5.80 -4.18
CA LYS A 146 14.35 -5.69 -3.59
C LYS A 146 15.09 -7.02 -3.62
N GLU A 147 14.44 -8.12 -3.24
CA GLU A 147 15.06 -9.44 -3.26
C GLU A 147 15.38 -9.91 -4.68
N SER A 148 14.47 -9.72 -5.64
CA SER A 148 14.70 -10.04 -7.05
C SER A 148 15.87 -9.26 -7.64
N SER A 149 16.01 -7.97 -7.31
CA SER A 149 17.14 -7.17 -7.78
C SER A 149 18.50 -7.70 -7.29
N LYS A 150 18.57 -8.11 -6.01
CA LYS A 150 19.77 -8.72 -5.42
C LYS A 150 20.11 -10.06 -6.07
N LEU A 151 19.09 -10.87 -6.34
CA LEU A 151 19.28 -12.17 -7.00
C LEU A 151 19.75 -12.01 -8.45
N LEU A 152 19.17 -11.06 -9.19
CA LEU A 152 19.61 -10.76 -10.55
C LEU A 152 21.04 -10.25 -10.60
N GLU A 153 21.44 -9.38 -9.68
CA GLU A 153 22.82 -8.89 -9.60
C GLU A 153 23.81 -10.04 -9.34
N ARG A 154 23.49 -10.93 -8.39
CA ARG A 154 24.30 -12.13 -8.11
C ARG A 154 24.35 -13.09 -9.29
N ALA A 155 23.22 -13.30 -9.97
CA ALA A 155 23.15 -14.16 -11.15
C ALA A 155 23.97 -13.58 -12.31
N ALA A 156 23.87 -12.28 -12.56
CA ALA A 156 24.65 -11.60 -13.61
C ALA A 156 26.15 -11.64 -13.33
N LEU A 157 26.56 -11.49 -12.07
CA LEU A 157 27.96 -11.64 -11.65
C LEU A 157 28.45 -13.08 -11.86
N ALA A 158 27.67 -14.06 -11.41
CA ALA A 158 27.98 -15.47 -11.60
C ALA A 158 28.09 -15.84 -13.10
N GLU A 159 27.20 -15.32 -13.94
CA GLU A 159 27.25 -15.53 -15.38
C GLU A 159 28.55 -14.97 -15.99
N LYS A 160 28.95 -13.76 -15.58
CA LYS A 160 30.20 -13.14 -16.03
C LYS A 160 31.42 -13.98 -15.62
N ASP A 161 31.44 -14.48 -14.39
CA ASP A 161 32.51 -15.32 -13.89
C ASP A 161 32.57 -16.67 -14.61
N MET A 162 31.42 -17.29 -14.88
CA MET A 162 31.35 -18.52 -15.66
C MET A 162 31.85 -18.33 -17.09
N LYS A 163 31.44 -17.23 -17.76
CA LYS A 163 31.92 -16.90 -19.10
C LYS A 163 33.44 -16.68 -19.13
N ARG A 164 34.00 -16.04 -18.11
CA ARG A 164 35.44 -15.87 -17.94
C ARG A 164 36.13 -17.22 -17.72
N GLY A 165 35.69 -18.01 -16.76
CA GLY A 165 36.25 -19.32 -16.46
C GLY A 165 36.19 -20.27 -17.66
N HIS A 166 35.11 -20.22 -18.45
CA HIS A 166 35.00 -21.00 -19.68
C HIS A 166 36.06 -20.60 -20.72
N LYS A 167 36.32 -19.31 -20.91
CA LYS A 167 37.38 -18.83 -21.81
C LYS A 167 38.77 -19.26 -21.34
N GLU A 168 39.03 -19.15 -20.04
CA GLU A 168 40.30 -19.59 -19.45
C GLU A 168 40.52 -21.09 -19.65
N LEU A 169 39.48 -21.91 -19.43
CA LEU A 169 39.51 -23.34 -19.67
C LEU A 169 39.77 -23.70 -21.13
N MET A 170 39.10 -23.02 -22.08
CA MET A 170 39.33 -23.23 -23.51
C MET A 170 40.76 -22.87 -23.92
N ASN A 171 41.30 -21.77 -23.39
CA ASN A 171 42.68 -21.37 -23.67
C ASN A 171 43.69 -22.38 -23.09
N ALA A 172 43.51 -22.81 -21.84
CA ALA A 172 44.36 -23.83 -21.21
C ALA A 172 44.29 -25.15 -21.99
N GLY A 173 43.09 -25.61 -22.35
CA GLY A 173 42.90 -26.80 -23.18
C GLY A 173 43.59 -26.71 -24.53
N GLY A 174 43.55 -25.54 -25.18
CA GLY A 174 44.30 -25.28 -26.41
C GLY A 174 45.81 -25.39 -26.23
N GLN A 175 46.35 -24.88 -25.13
CA GLN A 175 47.78 -25.02 -24.78
C GLN A 175 48.16 -26.48 -24.51
N PHE A 176 47.36 -27.20 -23.73
CA PHE A 176 47.56 -28.64 -23.50
C PHE A 176 47.55 -29.45 -24.79
N HIS A 177 46.60 -29.17 -25.69
CA HIS A 177 46.51 -29.86 -26.97
C HIS A 177 47.75 -29.60 -27.85
N ARG A 178 48.23 -28.35 -27.90
CA ARG A 178 49.46 -28.01 -28.64
C ARG A 178 50.69 -28.69 -28.04
N LEU A 179 50.82 -28.68 -26.71
CA LEU A 179 51.91 -29.35 -26.02
C LEU A 179 51.89 -30.86 -26.30
N ALA A 180 50.74 -31.51 -26.13
CA ALA A 180 50.57 -32.93 -26.41
C ALA A 180 50.95 -33.28 -27.86
N LYS A 181 50.52 -32.46 -28.84
CA LYS A 181 50.90 -32.65 -30.25
C LYS A 181 52.40 -32.48 -30.48
N SER A 182 53.04 -31.51 -29.81
CA SER A 182 54.49 -31.32 -29.90
C SER A 182 55.27 -32.48 -29.28
N VAL A 183 54.83 -32.98 -28.12
CA VAL A 183 55.44 -34.14 -27.44
C VAL A 183 55.30 -35.38 -28.30
N TYR A 184 54.10 -35.65 -28.85
CA TYR A 184 53.87 -36.77 -29.76
C TYR A 184 54.78 -36.71 -31.00
N LYS A 185 54.99 -35.52 -31.57
CA LYS A 185 55.90 -35.33 -32.70
C LYS A 185 57.36 -35.61 -32.32
N VAL A 186 57.82 -35.10 -31.18
CA VAL A 186 59.18 -35.36 -30.66
C VAL A 186 59.38 -36.85 -30.37
N GLU A 187 58.38 -37.51 -29.78
CA GLU A 187 58.40 -38.95 -29.52
C GLU A 187 58.47 -39.76 -30.81
N ALA A 188 57.68 -39.40 -31.83
CA ALA A 188 57.74 -40.05 -33.14
C ALA A 188 59.10 -39.87 -33.83
N GLU A 189 59.67 -38.66 -33.80
CA GLU A 189 61.01 -38.38 -34.36
C GLU A 189 62.10 -39.15 -33.58
N ALA A 190 62.03 -39.19 -32.25
CA ALA A 190 62.96 -39.95 -31.41
C ALA A 190 62.83 -41.46 -31.62
N ALA A 191 61.62 -41.99 -31.81
CA ALA A 191 61.39 -43.40 -32.12
C ALA A 191 61.98 -43.79 -33.48
N VAL A 192 61.91 -42.90 -34.48
CA VAL A 192 62.57 -43.11 -35.79
C VAL A 192 64.08 -43.12 -35.63
N VAL A 193 64.68 -42.18 -34.88
CA VAL A 193 66.13 -42.15 -34.62
C VAL A 193 66.59 -43.39 -33.83
N ALA A 194 65.79 -43.85 -32.86
CA ALA A 194 66.09 -45.05 -32.09
C ALA A 194 66.00 -46.35 -32.93
N MET A 195 65.05 -46.42 -33.87
CA MET A 195 64.97 -47.51 -34.86
C MET A 195 66.10 -47.45 -35.89
N LEU A 196 66.62 -46.25 -36.19
CA LEU A 196 67.74 -46.01 -37.09
C LEU A 196 69.09 -45.96 -36.35
N GLY A 197 69.27 -46.82 -35.33
CA GLY A 197 70.48 -46.89 -34.51
C GLY A 197 71.79 -47.00 -35.33
N PRO A 198 72.96 -46.72 -34.72
CA PRO A 198 74.23 -46.53 -35.41
C PRO A 198 74.80 -47.86 -35.93
N PHE A 199 74.24 -48.39 -37.01
CA PHE A 199 74.84 -49.44 -37.83
C PHE A 199 75.49 -48.79 -39.05
N GLY A 200 76.61 -48.09 -38.81
CA GLY A 200 77.31 -47.34 -39.85
C GLY A 200 78.75 -46.97 -39.51
N SER A 201 79.46 -47.77 -38.70
CA SER A 201 80.92 -47.76 -38.67
C SER A 201 81.43 -49.04 -38.02
N LEU A 202 81.82 -50.03 -38.83
CA LEU A 202 82.82 -51.08 -38.57
C LEU A 202 82.58 -52.23 -39.57
N SER A 203 83.11 -52.07 -40.77
CA SER A 203 84.02 -53.01 -41.45
C SER A 203 84.15 -52.68 -42.93
#